data_AF-G5A6I1-F1
#
_entry.id   AF-G5A6I1-F1
#
_cell.length_a   1.000
_cell.length_b   1.000
_cell.length_c   1.000
_cell.angle_alpha   90.00
_cell.angle_beta   90.00
_cell.angle_gamma   90.00
#
_symmetry.space_group_name_H-M   'P 1'
#
loop_
_entity.id
_entity.type
_entity.pdbx_description
1 polymer ?
#
loop_
_entity_poly.entity_id
_entity_poly.type
_entity_poly.pdbx_seq_one_letter_code
_entity_poly.pdbx_strand_id
1 'polypeptide(L)'
;HSGTGYSPNELMMGRRLRAPNELLRASGATQVGVFAEYHRALVRNMATATEAAKKALVKDQLRRARYYDRQVRAHNEFAVGDSV
;
A
#
# COMPACT_ATOMS: atom_id res chain seq x y z
N HIS A 1 -39.29 39.61 4.57
CA HIS A 1 -38.37 39.81 5.71
C HIS A 1 -37.15 40.56 5.16
N SER A 2 -37.36 41.85 4.84
CA SER A 2 -36.45 42.66 4.02
C SER A 2 -36.21 43.99 4.74
N GLY A 3 -35.57 43.92 5.91
CA GLY A 3 -35.34 45.12 6.74
C GLY A 3 -34.01 45.14 7.49
N THR A 4 -33.40 43.98 7.77
CA THR A 4 -32.20 43.91 8.62
C THR A 4 -30.96 43.38 7.91
N GLY A 5 -31.07 42.88 6.67
CA GLY A 5 -29.94 42.32 5.91
C GLY A 5 -29.39 40.99 6.46
N TYR A 6 -29.92 40.50 7.57
CA TYR A 6 -29.54 39.23 8.19
C TYR A 6 -30.51 38.12 7.81
N SER A 7 -29.98 36.92 7.60
CA SER A 7 -30.80 35.72 7.43
C SER A 7 -31.46 35.34 8.77
N PRO A 8 -32.66 34.73 8.75
CA PRO A 8 -33.33 34.28 9.98
C PRO A 8 -32.45 33.41 10.89
N ASN A 9 -31.62 32.57 10.29
CA ASN A 9 -30.69 31.71 11.00
C ASN A 9 -29.55 32.48 11.70
N GLU A 10 -29.07 33.58 11.11
CA GLU A 10 -28.09 34.48 11.75
C GLU A 10 -28.67 35.22 12.95
N LEU A 11 -29.94 35.64 12.86
CA LEU A 11 -30.64 36.27 13.97
C LEU A 11 -30.89 35.30 15.12
N MET A 12 -31.20 34.03 14.83
CA MET A 12 -31.38 33.00 15.86
C MET A 12 -30.07 32.58 16.52
N MET A 13 -29.00 32.42 15.75
CA MET A 13 -27.74 31.86 16.26
C MET A 13 -26.74 32.93 16.72
N GLY A 14 -27.03 34.22 16.51
CA GLY A 14 -26.14 35.35 16.84
C GLY A 14 -24.82 35.35 16.07
N ARG A 15 -24.69 34.50 15.06
CA ARG A 15 -23.48 34.36 14.23
C ARG A 15 -23.84 33.77 12.87
N ARG A 16 -23.02 34.07 11.88
CA ARG A 16 -23.12 33.46 10.56
C ARG A 16 -22.80 31.96 10.63
N LEU A 17 -23.70 31.15 10.07
CA LEU A 17 -23.52 29.71 10.02
C LEU A 17 -22.37 29.40 9.06
N ARG A 18 -21.35 28.70 9.56
CA ARG A 18 -20.21 28.29 8.76
C ARG A 18 -20.62 27.20 7.80
N ALA A 19 -20.16 27.31 6.55
CA ALA A 19 -20.38 26.25 5.59
C ALA A 19 -19.66 24.97 6.07
N PRO A 20 -20.19 23.77 5.79
CA PRO A 20 -19.55 22.51 6.19
C PRO A 20 -18.07 22.45 5.77
N ASN A 21 -17.73 22.96 4.60
CA ASN A 21 -16.36 23.03 4.09
C ASN A 21 -15.41 23.89 4.95
N GLU A 22 -15.93 24.91 5.64
CA GLU A 22 -15.15 25.75 6.57
C GLU A 22 -14.91 25.05 7.90
N LEU A 23 -15.86 24.24 8.36
CA LEU A 23 -15.70 23.39 9.53
C LEU A 23 -14.63 22.32 9.28
N LEU A 24 -14.67 21.69 8.10
CA LEU A 24 -13.68 20.69 7.68
C LEU A 24 -12.26 21.25 7.56
N ARG A 25 -12.12 22.50 7.08
CA ARG A 25 -10.80 23.18 7.06
C ARG A 25 -10.32 23.57 8.45
N ALA A 26 -11.22 23.98 9.34
CA ALA A 26 -10.86 24.33 10.72
C ALA A 26 -10.46 23.11 11.57
N SER A 27 -11.06 21.94 11.31
CA SER A 27 -10.71 20.68 12.00
C SER A 27 -9.57 19.89 11.31
N GLY A 28 -9.17 20.28 10.11
CA GLY A 28 -8.34 19.47 9.21
C GLY A 28 -6.83 19.42 9.47
N ALA A 29 -6.30 20.06 10.51
CA ALA A 29 -4.86 20.19 10.68
C ALA A 29 -4.18 18.99 11.39
N THR A 30 -4.92 18.06 12.01
CA THR A 30 -4.33 16.97 12.80
C THR A 30 -4.27 15.63 12.06
N GLN A 31 -5.10 15.39 11.05
CA GLN A 31 -5.21 14.08 10.40
C GLN A 31 -4.06 13.77 9.43
N VAL A 32 -3.43 14.78 8.86
CA VAL A 32 -2.35 14.62 7.87
C VAL A 32 -1.06 14.04 8.49
N GLY A 33 -0.78 14.35 9.77
CA GLY A 33 0.44 13.89 10.45
C GLY A 33 0.50 12.38 10.67
N VAL A 34 -0.61 11.77 11.11
CA VAL A 34 -0.71 10.32 11.37
C VAL A 34 -0.61 9.52 10.07
N PHE A 35 -1.20 10.03 8.98
CA PHE A 35 -1.14 9.40 7.67
C PHE A 35 0.29 9.34 7.11
N ALA A 36 1.07 10.41 7.29
CA ALA A 36 2.45 10.48 6.79
C ALA A 36 3.37 9.47 7.48
N GLU A 37 3.27 9.30 8.80
CA GLU A 37 4.07 8.33 9.55
C GLU A 37 3.70 6.88 9.22
N TYR A 38 2.40 6.59 9.09
CA TYR A 38 1.94 5.28 8.64
C TYR A 38 2.49 4.93 7.24
N HIS A 39 2.40 5.86 6.29
CA HIS A 39 2.91 5.65 4.94
C HIS A 39 4.43 5.41 4.94
N ARG A 40 5.20 6.19 5.72
CA ARG A 40 6.66 5.99 5.87
C ARG A 40 6.98 4.61 6.45
N ALA A 41 6.25 4.17 7.48
CA ALA A 41 6.44 2.85 8.08
C ALA A 41 6.10 1.72 7.08
N LEU A 42 5.00 1.87 6.33
CA LEU A 42 4.58 0.91 5.32
C LEU A 42 5.64 0.74 4.23
N VAL A 43 6.15 1.84 3.66
CA VAL A 43 7.17 1.79 2.60
C VAL A 43 8.45 1.12 3.09
N ARG A 44 8.90 1.41 4.32
CA ARG A 44 10.06 0.74 4.92
C ARG A 44 9.84 -0.77 5.07
N ASN A 45 8.68 -1.18 5.56
CA ASN A 45 8.36 -2.59 5.75
C ASN A 45 8.26 -3.35 4.42
N MET A 46 7.72 -2.73 3.38
CA MET A 46 7.72 -3.33 2.04
C MET A 46 9.14 -3.48 1.50
N ALA A 47 10.01 -2.48 1.65
CA ALA A 47 11.39 -2.57 1.23
C ALA A 47 12.12 -3.74 1.91
N THR A 48 12.03 -3.85 3.23
CA THR A 48 12.68 -4.94 3.97
C THR A 48 12.13 -6.32 3.60
N ALA A 49 10.81 -6.44 3.42
CA ALA A 49 10.18 -7.67 2.96
C ALA A 49 10.66 -8.07 1.55
N THR A 50 10.76 -7.12 0.63
CA THR A 50 11.25 -7.41 -0.74
C THR A 50 12.72 -7.85 -0.75
N GLU A 51 13.57 -7.26 0.08
CA GLU A 51 14.96 -7.70 0.21
C GLU A 51 15.07 -9.11 0.77
N ALA A 52 14.30 -9.41 1.82
CA ALA A 52 14.25 -10.74 2.41
C ALA A 52 13.74 -11.78 1.40
N ALA A 53 12.68 -11.45 0.66
CA ALA A 53 12.13 -12.31 -0.38
C ALA A 53 13.16 -12.56 -1.51
N LYS A 54 13.87 -11.54 -1.98
CA LYS A 54 14.93 -11.69 -3.00
C LYS A 54 16.05 -12.60 -2.51
N LYS A 55 16.53 -12.43 -1.27
CA LYS A 55 17.56 -13.29 -0.67
C LYS A 55 17.09 -14.74 -0.57
N ALA A 56 15.86 -14.96 -0.12
CA ALA A 56 15.26 -16.29 -0.03
C ALA A 56 15.12 -16.94 -1.42
N LEU A 57 14.70 -16.18 -2.42
CA LEU A 57 14.54 -16.63 -3.81
C LEU A 57 15.88 -17.09 -4.39
N VAL A 58 16.96 -16.32 -4.23
CA VAL A 58 18.31 -16.72 -4.70
C VAL A 58 18.74 -18.03 -4.04
N LYS A 59 18.52 -18.18 -2.73
CA LYS A 59 18.84 -19.42 -2.01
C LYS A 59 18.03 -20.61 -2.51
N ASP A 60 16.74 -20.41 -2.81
CA ASP A 60 15.88 -21.46 -3.37
C ASP A 60 16.29 -21.83 -4.79
N GLN A 61 16.60 -20.85 -5.65
CA GLN A 61 17.13 -21.09 -7.00
C GLN A 61 18.40 -21.94 -6.97
N LEU A 62 19.37 -21.62 -6.10
CA LEU A 62 20.59 -22.41 -5.94
C LEU A 62 20.29 -23.85 -5.50
N ARG A 63 19.30 -24.05 -4.62
CA ARG A 63 18.86 -25.39 -4.22
C ARG A 63 18.25 -26.14 -5.39
N ARG A 64 17.38 -25.49 -6.17
CA ARG A 64 16.74 -26.11 -7.33
C ARG A 64 17.75 -26.55 -8.38
N ALA A 65 18.73 -25.70 -8.69
CA ALA A 65 19.82 -26.02 -9.61
C ALA A 65 20.64 -27.25 -9.17
N ARG A 66 20.78 -27.48 -7.86
CA ARG A 66 21.54 -28.64 -7.34
C ARG A 66 20.75 -29.94 -7.38
N TYR A 67 19.45 -29.90 -7.08
CA TYR A 67 18.67 -31.12 -6.84
C TYR A 67 17.74 -31.48 -8.00
N TYR A 68 17.04 -30.52 -8.58
CA TYR A 68 16.04 -30.79 -9.61
C TYR A 68 16.67 -30.80 -11.01
N ASP A 69 17.55 -29.85 -11.34
CA ASP A 69 18.21 -29.83 -12.65
C ASP A 69 19.15 -31.03 -12.84
N ARG A 70 19.72 -31.56 -11.74
CA ARG A 70 20.54 -32.77 -11.77
C ARG A 70 19.72 -34.02 -12.13
N GLN A 71 18.50 -34.14 -11.62
CA GLN A 71 17.59 -35.24 -11.98
C GLN A 71 17.10 -35.14 -13.43
N VAL A 72 16.81 -33.93 -13.91
CA VAL A 72 16.38 -33.71 -15.31
C VAL A 72 17.49 -34.12 -16.29
N ARG A 73 18.77 -33.85 -15.97
CA ARG A 73 19.89 -34.29 -16.81
C ARG A 73 20.14 -35.79 -16.74
N ALA A 74 19.95 -36.42 -15.57
CA ALA A 74 20.11 -37.86 -15.42
C ALA A 74 19.00 -38.68 -16.10
N HIS A 75 17.82 -38.11 -16.35
CA HIS A 75 16.70 -38.80 -16.97
C HIS A 75 16.61 -38.62 -18.51
N ASN A 76 17.52 -37.84 -19.11
CA ASN A 76 17.52 -37.50 -20.54
C ASN A 76 18.66 -38.17 -21.34
N GLU A 77 19.25 -39.25 -20.84
CA GLU A 77 20.13 -40.10 -21.65
C GLU A 77 19.29 -41.19 -22.33
N PHE A 78 18.59 -40.82 -23.42
CA PHE A 78 18.04 -41.82 -24.33
C PHE A 78 19.14 -42.28 -25.28
N ALA A 79 19.41 -43.58 -25.30
CA ALA A 79 20.32 -44.19 -26.26
C ALA A 79 19.60 -44.51 -27.57
N VAL A 80 20.36 -44.62 -28.67
CA VAL A 80 19.82 -45.04 -29.97
C VAL A 80 19.21 -46.44 -29.83
N GLY A 81 17.89 -46.51 -29.78
CA GLY A 81 17.12 -47.76 -29.60
C GLY A 81 15.97 -47.69 -28.59
N ASP A 82 15.90 -46.66 -27.74
CA ASP A 82 14.77 -46.51 -26.83
C ASP A 82 13.50 -46.07 -27.58
N SER A 83 12.40 -46.78 -27.36
CA SER A 83 11.07 -46.50 -27.95
C SER A 83 10.16 -45.90 -26.88
N VAL A 84 9.44 -44.82 -27.23
CA VAL A 84 8.49 -44.09 -26.37
C VAL A 84 7.11 -44.74 -26.36
#